data_AF-A0A7S1TSY6-F1
#
_entry.id   AF-A0A7S1TSY6-F1
#
_cell.length_a   1.000
_cell.length_b   1.000
_cell.length_c   1.000
_cell.angle_alpha   90.00
_cell.angle_beta   90.00
_cell.angle_gamma   90.00
#
_symmetry.space_group_name_H-M   'P 1'
#
loop_
_entity.id
_entity.type
_entity.pdbx_description
1 polymer ?
#
loop_
_entity_poly.entity_id
_entity_poly.type
_entity_poly.pdbx_seq_one_letter_code
_entity_poly.pdbx_strand_id
1 'polypeptide(L)'
;TVVEFISYEGVITAAGGPAAGLTSKDIGVAEDDQTGRGKSLQRTGSICAPALWIAASRTEGAINHGQYIEDCGLSIPDLFFNEFHYDDRNRDNGEFIEVAGNIDTDLTDWSIALYNGRNGRVYDTVSLTGCALSNEVMGVGFYVVDFPRNGIQNGAPDGIALV
;
A
#
# COMPACT_ATOMS: atom_id res chain seq x y z
N THR A 1 -12.30 10.27 -2.41
CA THR A 1 -11.32 11.30 -2.86
C THR A 1 -9.96 10.66 -2.73
N VAL A 2 -8.99 10.90 -3.61
CA VAL A 2 -7.68 10.25 -3.44
C VAL A 2 -7.02 10.72 -2.13
N VAL A 3 -6.80 9.78 -1.22
CA VAL A 3 -6.14 9.98 0.07
C VAL A 3 -4.63 9.81 -0.08
N GLU A 4 -4.23 8.80 -0.85
CA GLU A 4 -2.83 8.53 -1.12
C GLU A 4 -2.67 8.00 -2.55
N PHE A 5 -1.63 8.44 -3.25
CA PHE A 5 -1.24 7.90 -4.54
C PHE A 5 0.27 7.70 -4.57
N ILE A 6 0.70 6.44 -4.49
CA ILE A 6 2.11 6.05 -4.50
C ILE A 6 2.44 5.21 -5.72
N SER A 7 3.70 5.18 -6.07
CA SER A 7 4.25 4.32 -7.11
C SER A 7 5.56 3.69 -6.65
N TYR A 8 5.92 2.61 -7.30
CA TYR A 8 7.21 1.94 -7.16
C TYR A 8 7.95 1.99 -8.49
N GLU A 9 9.28 1.93 -8.42
CA GLU A 9 10.18 1.97 -9.58
C GLU A 9 10.06 3.24 -10.45
N GLY A 10 9.67 4.36 -9.84
CA GLY A 10 9.56 5.67 -10.49
C GLY A 10 8.18 6.31 -10.30
N VAL A 11 7.98 7.47 -10.94
CA VAL A 11 6.77 8.29 -10.81
C VAL A 11 5.83 8.07 -11.99
N ILE A 12 4.51 8.01 -11.73
CA ILE A 12 3.47 7.98 -12.76
C ILE A 12 2.53 9.19 -12.62
N THR A 13 1.97 9.63 -13.74
CA THR A 13 0.81 10.52 -13.75
C THR A 13 -0.41 9.72 -14.21
N ALA A 14 -1.46 9.70 -13.40
CA ALA A 14 -2.68 8.97 -13.73
C ALA A 14 -3.41 9.66 -14.88
N ALA A 15 -3.73 8.89 -15.92
CA ALA A 15 -4.42 9.34 -17.13
C ALA A 15 -5.96 9.23 -17.01
N GLY A 16 -6.46 8.56 -15.98
CA GLY A 16 -7.89 8.33 -15.75
C GLY A 16 -8.16 7.80 -14.34
N GLY A 17 -9.39 7.38 -14.06
CA GLY A 17 -9.76 6.85 -12.75
C GLY A 17 -9.77 7.90 -11.63
N PRO A 18 -9.86 7.48 -10.36
CA PRO A 18 -9.97 8.39 -9.23
C PRO A 18 -8.81 9.38 -9.08
N ALA A 19 -7.60 9.01 -9.52
CA ALA A 19 -6.40 9.85 -9.46
C ALA A 19 -6.12 10.62 -10.76
N ALA A 20 -7.07 10.71 -11.70
CA ALA A 20 -6.86 11.36 -12.99
C ALA A 20 -6.21 12.75 -12.86
N GLY A 21 -5.07 12.94 -13.53
CA GLY A 21 -4.28 14.17 -13.51
C GLY A 21 -3.37 14.34 -12.30
N LEU A 22 -3.44 13.47 -11.29
CA LEU A 22 -2.51 13.45 -10.16
C LEU A 22 -1.22 12.73 -10.56
N THR A 23 -0.11 13.20 -9.98
CA THR A 23 1.20 12.55 -10.06
C THR A 23 1.44 11.79 -8.76
N SER A 24 1.85 10.53 -8.86
CA SER A 24 2.14 9.68 -7.70
C SER A 24 3.39 10.16 -6.96
N LYS A 25 3.50 9.75 -5.69
CA LYS A 25 4.76 9.81 -4.94
C LYS A 25 5.49 8.48 -5.10
N ASP A 26 6.65 8.50 -5.74
CA ASP A 26 7.54 7.33 -5.75
C ASP A 26 8.03 7.03 -4.32
N ILE A 27 7.92 5.77 -3.91
CA ILE A 27 8.33 5.31 -2.58
C ILE A 27 9.85 5.12 -2.45
N GLY A 28 10.55 5.05 -3.59
CA GLY A 28 12.01 4.98 -3.63
C GLY A 28 12.62 3.62 -3.23
N VAL A 29 11.79 2.59 -3.08
CA VAL A 29 12.19 1.18 -2.90
C VAL A 29 11.39 0.32 -3.87
N ALA A 30 11.94 -0.84 -4.23
CA ALA A 30 11.37 -1.76 -5.20
C ALA A 30 11.63 -3.20 -4.75
N GLU A 31 10.77 -4.10 -5.20
CA GLU A 31 11.06 -5.53 -5.20
C GLU A 31 11.75 -5.90 -6.51
N ASP A 32 12.63 -6.89 -6.45
CA ASP A 32 13.40 -7.36 -7.60
C ASP A 32 13.65 -8.87 -7.51
N ASP A 33 14.26 -9.45 -8.55
CA ASP A 33 14.67 -10.86 -8.61
C ASP A 33 15.63 -11.31 -7.48
N GLN A 34 16.14 -10.37 -6.67
CA GLN A 34 17.01 -10.62 -5.52
C GLN A 34 16.28 -10.46 -4.18
N THR A 35 15.08 -9.91 -4.19
CA THR A 35 14.22 -9.77 -3.04
C THR A 35 13.91 -11.17 -2.53
N GLY A 36 14.46 -11.48 -1.35
CA GLY A 36 14.37 -12.82 -0.77
C GLY A 36 12.93 -13.25 -0.61
N ARG A 37 12.64 -14.55 -0.69
CA ARG A 37 11.30 -15.07 -0.43
C ARG A 37 10.77 -14.58 0.92
N GLY A 38 9.51 -14.14 0.94
CA GLY A 38 8.83 -13.66 2.15
C GLY A 38 9.24 -12.24 2.57
N LYS A 39 9.65 -11.42 1.62
CA LYS A 39 9.86 -9.98 1.80
C LYS A 39 8.67 -9.21 1.24
N SER A 40 8.57 -7.95 1.63
CA SER A 40 7.58 -6.98 1.19
C SER A 40 8.16 -5.57 1.32
N LEU A 41 7.51 -4.59 0.68
CA LEU A 41 7.78 -3.18 0.88
C LEU A 41 6.92 -2.66 2.04
N GLN A 42 7.58 -2.10 3.04
CA GLN A 42 6.98 -1.72 4.32
C GLN A 42 7.24 -0.25 4.63
N ARG A 43 6.23 0.46 5.13
CA ARG A 43 6.46 1.71 5.84
C ARG A 43 7.27 1.47 7.12
N THR A 44 8.16 2.39 7.46
CA THR A 44 8.97 2.34 8.69
C THR A 44 9.04 3.70 9.39
N GLY A 45 9.48 3.71 10.66
CA GLY A 45 9.51 4.90 11.50
C GLY A 45 8.15 5.28 12.08
N SER A 46 8.01 6.55 12.44
CA SER A 46 6.76 7.08 13.00
C SER A 46 5.63 7.10 11.97
N ILE A 47 4.44 6.66 12.37
CA ILE A 47 3.21 6.81 11.57
C ILE A 47 2.75 8.27 11.40
N CYS A 48 3.29 9.19 12.21
CA CYS A 48 2.98 10.62 12.19
C CYS A 48 3.94 11.42 11.29
N ALA A 49 5.04 10.80 10.87
CA ALA A 49 6.05 11.40 10.02
C ALA A 49 5.77 11.11 8.54
N PRO A 50 6.38 11.87 7.60
CA PRO A 50 6.33 11.52 6.19
C PRO A 50 6.75 10.07 5.96
N ALA A 51 5.96 9.31 5.22
CA ALA A 51 6.20 7.90 4.98
C ALA A 51 7.60 7.64 4.39
N LEU A 52 8.34 6.77 5.07
CA LEU A 52 9.59 6.15 4.64
C LEU A 52 9.34 4.67 4.37
N TRP A 53 9.97 4.12 3.34
CA TRP A 53 9.76 2.74 2.91
C TRP A 53 11.06 1.94 2.93
N ILE A 54 10.95 0.65 3.27
CA ILE A 54 12.05 -0.33 3.28
C ILE A 54 11.57 -1.67 2.71
N ALA A 55 12.50 -2.48 2.20
CA ALA A 55 12.26 -3.90 1.95
C ALA A 55 12.63 -4.72 3.19
N ALA A 56 11.68 -5.44 3.78
CA ALA A 56 11.88 -6.21 5.01
C ALA A 56 11.10 -7.53 4.99
N SER A 57 11.29 -8.39 5.99
CA SER A 57 10.48 -9.62 6.12
C SER A 57 9.04 -9.23 6.33
N ARG A 58 8.12 -9.82 5.57
CA ARG A 58 6.70 -9.45 5.61
C ARG A 58 6.08 -9.52 7.01
N THR A 59 5.16 -8.60 7.29
CA THR A 59 4.54 -8.37 8.60
C THR A 59 3.02 -8.27 8.49
N GLU A 60 2.42 -9.01 7.54
CA GLU A 60 0.97 -8.97 7.27
C GLU A 60 0.13 -9.08 8.55
N GLY A 61 -0.74 -8.10 8.75
CA GLY A 61 -1.63 -7.94 9.89
C GLY A 61 -0.94 -7.46 11.17
N ALA A 62 0.28 -6.95 11.11
CA ALA A 62 1.08 -6.52 12.26
C ALA A 62 1.92 -5.27 11.97
N ILE A 63 2.54 -4.72 13.01
CA ILE A 63 3.41 -3.55 12.87
C ILE A 63 4.67 -3.89 12.05
N ASN A 64 5.05 -2.99 11.15
CA ASN A 64 6.18 -3.18 10.26
C ASN A 64 7.53 -3.08 10.99
N HIS A 65 8.58 -3.54 10.31
CA HIS A 65 9.95 -3.44 10.83
C HIS A 65 10.38 -1.98 11.07
N GLY A 66 10.70 -1.66 12.32
CA GLY A 66 11.15 -0.32 12.72
C GLY A 66 10.04 0.75 12.69
N GLN A 67 8.80 0.36 12.40
CA GLN A 67 7.65 1.22 12.54
C GLN A 67 7.25 1.32 14.01
N TYR A 68 6.80 2.49 14.44
CA TYR A 68 6.29 2.70 15.78
C TYR A 68 5.10 3.64 15.78
N ILE A 69 4.18 3.39 16.70
CA ILE A 69 2.94 4.13 16.87
C ILE A 69 3.14 5.08 18.04
N GLU A 70 2.80 6.34 17.83
CA GLU A 70 2.83 7.39 18.83
C GLU A 70 1.60 8.27 18.70
N ASP A 71 1.30 9.05 19.73
CA ASP A 71 0.23 10.03 19.68
C ASP A 71 0.60 11.14 18.66
N CYS A 72 0.02 11.06 17.47
CA CYS A 72 0.16 12.06 16.41
C CYS A 72 -0.60 13.36 16.72
N GLY A 73 -1.22 13.49 17.89
CA GLY A 73 -2.21 14.53 18.17
C GLY A 73 -3.44 14.37 17.28
N LEU A 74 -3.92 15.46 16.69
CA LEU A 74 -5.11 15.48 15.83
C LEU A 74 -4.85 15.06 14.36
N SER A 75 -3.69 14.45 14.05
CA SER A 75 -3.30 14.12 12.67
C SER A 75 -2.78 12.69 12.49
N ILE A 76 -3.53 11.72 12.99
CA ILE A 76 -3.40 10.36 12.44
C ILE A 76 -4.03 10.34 11.04
N PRO A 77 -3.38 9.77 10.01
CA PRO A 77 -4.05 9.54 8.74
C PRO A 77 -5.18 8.52 8.94
N ASP A 78 -6.39 8.82 8.46
CA ASP A 78 -7.58 7.97 8.67
C ASP A 78 -7.37 6.54 8.14
N LEU A 79 -6.67 6.41 7.01
CA LEU A 79 -6.22 5.17 6.39
C LEU A 79 -5.03 5.46 5.46
N PHE A 80 -4.06 4.54 5.38
CA PHE A 80 -2.89 4.69 4.52
C PHE A 80 -2.32 3.33 4.08
N PHE A 81 -1.53 3.29 3.01
CA PHE A 81 -0.81 2.07 2.61
C PHE A 81 0.31 1.75 3.59
N ASN A 82 0.30 0.56 4.17
CA ASN A 82 1.26 0.16 5.19
C ASN A 82 2.35 -0.78 4.65
N GLU A 83 1.93 -1.80 3.91
CA GLU A 83 2.81 -2.87 3.42
C GLU A 83 2.25 -3.42 2.11
N PHE A 84 3.10 -3.81 1.16
CA PHE A 84 2.64 -4.54 -0.03
C PHE A 84 3.74 -5.41 -0.62
N HIS A 85 3.31 -6.44 -1.34
CA HIS A 85 4.16 -7.35 -2.10
C HIS A 85 3.59 -7.48 -3.51
N TYR A 86 4.41 -7.20 -4.52
CA TYR A 86 4.02 -7.18 -5.93
C TYR A 86 4.95 -8.01 -6.82
N ASP A 87 6.18 -8.32 -6.40
CA ASP A 87 7.13 -9.08 -7.22
C ASP A 87 7.89 -10.12 -6.38
N ASP A 88 7.91 -11.37 -6.84
CA ASP A 88 8.68 -12.45 -6.21
C ASP A 88 9.53 -13.24 -7.21
N ARG A 89 10.69 -13.73 -6.72
CA ARG A 89 11.56 -14.58 -7.54
C ARG A 89 10.88 -15.94 -7.78
N ASN A 90 10.36 -16.11 -9.00
CA ASN A 90 9.77 -17.33 -9.57
C ASN A 90 8.27 -17.55 -9.33
N ARG A 91 7.46 -16.49 -9.44
CA ARG A 91 6.03 -16.45 -9.82
C ARG A 91 5.21 -15.77 -8.73
N ASP A 92 5.08 -14.45 -8.78
CA ASP A 92 4.18 -13.55 -8.03
C ASP A 92 3.16 -14.28 -7.11
N ASN A 93 3.64 -14.92 -6.05
CA ASN A 93 2.82 -15.76 -5.18
C ASN A 93 2.59 -15.04 -3.87
N GLY A 94 1.32 -14.84 -3.54
CA GLY A 94 0.95 -14.14 -2.31
C GLY A 94 1.14 -12.64 -2.44
N GLU A 95 0.87 -12.06 -3.61
CA GLU A 95 0.74 -10.62 -3.75
C GLU A 95 -0.36 -10.10 -2.82
N PHE A 96 -0.07 -9.00 -2.14
CA PHE A 96 -1.03 -8.38 -1.25
C PHE A 96 -0.78 -6.88 -1.14
N ILE A 97 -1.81 -6.16 -0.71
CA ILE A 97 -1.69 -4.78 -0.24
C ILE A 97 -2.32 -4.71 1.13
N GLU A 98 -1.62 -4.12 2.08
CA GLU A 98 -2.09 -3.82 3.41
C GLU A 98 -2.29 -2.32 3.60
N VAL A 99 -3.41 -1.97 4.22
CA VAL A 99 -3.67 -0.63 4.74
C VAL A 99 -3.71 -0.64 6.26
N ALA A 100 -3.30 0.46 6.87
CA ALA A 100 -3.39 0.68 8.31
C ALA A 100 -4.09 2.01 8.61
N GLY A 101 -4.71 2.10 9.78
CA GLY A 101 -5.47 3.27 10.20
C GLY A 101 -6.06 3.10 11.60
N ASN A 102 -6.92 4.03 11.99
CA ASN A 102 -7.60 3.96 13.28
C ASN A 102 -8.41 2.66 13.41
N ILE A 103 -8.35 2.01 14.56
CA ILE A 103 -9.27 0.91 14.84
C ILE A 103 -10.72 1.40 14.70
N ASP A 104 -11.59 0.53 14.20
CA ASP A 104 -12.99 0.83 13.88
C ASP A 104 -13.24 1.79 12.69
N THR A 105 -12.21 2.18 11.92
CA THR A 105 -12.45 2.85 10.62
C THR A 105 -13.34 1.99 9.75
N ASP A 106 -14.50 2.53 9.36
CA ASP A 106 -15.44 1.89 8.44
C ASP A 106 -14.90 1.97 7.00
N LEU A 107 -14.60 0.81 6.43
CA LEU A 107 -14.06 0.69 5.07
C LEU A 107 -15.13 0.62 3.97
N THR A 108 -16.42 0.84 4.30
CA THR A 108 -17.55 0.61 3.38
C THR A 108 -17.43 1.31 2.03
N ASP A 109 -16.88 2.52 1.98
CA ASP A 109 -16.72 3.30 0.74
C ASP A 109 -15.26 3.45 0.28
N TRP A 110 -14.33 2.74 0.92
CA TRP A 110 -12.92 2.80 0.55
C TRP A 110 -12.57 1.83 -0.57
N SER A 111 -11.61 2.23 -1.39
CA SER A 111 -11.08 1.35 -2.44
C SER A 111 -9.59 1.56 -2.72
N ILE A 112 -8.97 0.52 -3.28
CA ILE A 112 -7.63 0.56 -3.84
C ILE A 112 -7.75 0.48 -5.36
N ALA A 113 -7.24 1.48 -6.07
CA ALA A 113 -7.17 1.48 -7.53
C ALA A 113 -5.72 1.23 -7.98
N LEU A 114 -5.53 0.24 -8.86
CA LEU A 114 -4.22 -0.13 -9.40
C LEU A 114 -4.00 0.51 -10.78
N TYR A 115 -2.87 1.17 -10.97
CA TYR A 115 -2.53 1.96 -12.15
C TYR A 115 -1.36 1.35 -12.90
N ASN A 116 -1.54 1.18 -14.21
CA ASN A 116 -0.50 0.75 -15.13
C ASN A 116 0.37 1.97 -15.49
N GLY A 117 1.64 2.00 -15.12
CA GLY A 117 2.49 3.16 -15.34
C GLY A 117 2.98 3.34 -16.77
N ARG A 118 2.78 2.36 -17.67
CA ARG A 118 3.01 2.56 -19.10
C ARG A 118 2.02 3.56 -19.71
N ASN A 119 0.78 3.60 -19.23
CA ASN A 119 -0.27 4.43 -19.82
C ASN A 119 -1.07 5.26 -18.81
N GLY A 120 -0.77 5.16 -17.52
CA GLY A 120 -1.44 5.85 -16.42
C GLY A 120 -2.89 5.43 -16.21
N ARG A 121 -3.35 4.32 -16.80
CA ARG A 121 -4.76 3.88 -16.68
C ARG A 121 -4.92 2.92 -15.52
N VAL A 122 -6.08 2.99 -14.88
CA VAL A 122 -6.53 1.97 -13.93
C VAL A 122 -6.72 0.65 -14.67
N TYR A 123 -6.14 -0.42 -14.14
CA TYR A 123 -6.37 -1.79 -14.64
C TYR A 123 -7.22 -2.63 -13.68
N ASP A 124 -7.27 -2.28 -12.40
CA ASP A 124 -8.15 -2.93 -11.42
C ASP A 124 -8.55 -1.95 -10.30
N THR A 125 -9.65 -2.25 -9.62
CA THR A 125 -10.11 -1.52 -8.43
C THR A 125 -10.76 -2.49 -7.45
N VAL A 126 -10.23 -2.52 -6.23
CA VAL A 126 -10.71 -3.40 -5.15
C VAL A 126 -11.42 -2.55 -4.10
N SER A 127 -12.68 -2.88 -3.82
CA SER A 127 -13.42 -2.30 -2.70
C SER A 127 -12.98 -2.93 -1.37
N LEU A 128 -12.80 -2.11 -0.34
CA LEU A 128 -12.44 -2.56 1.01
C LEU A 128 -13.68 -2.81 1.90
N THR A 129 -14.88 -2.73 1.31
CA THR A 129 -16.17 -2.71 2.00
C THR A 129 -16.40 -3.88 2.96
N GLY A 130 -16.93 -3.57 4.15
CA GLY A 130 -17.46 -4.56 5.10
C GLY A 130 -16.46 -5.06 6.15
N CYS A 131 -15.28 -4.44 6.25
CA CYS A 131 -14.25 -4.84 7.20
C CYS A 131 -13.84 -3.66 8.08
N ALA A 132 -13.80 -3.88 9.40
CA ALA A 132 -13.07 -3.00 10.31
C ALA A 132 -11.60 -3.43 10.29
N LEU A 133 -10.70 -2.45 10.47
CA LEU A 133 -9.30 -2.75 10.68
C LEU A 133 -9.15 -3.69 11.88
N SER A 134 -8.45 -4.82 11.68
CA SER A 134 -8.28 -5.88 12.68
C SER A 134 -6.83 -5.95 13.16
N ASN A 135 -6.59 -6.56 14.31
CA ASN A 135 -5.29 -6.61 15.01
C ASN A 135 -4.82 -5.26 15.56
N GLU A 136 -5.17 -5.01 16.82
CA GLU A 136 -4.86 -3.77 17.53
C GLU A 136 -3.41 -3.70 18.00
N VAL A 137 -2.70 -2.65 17.60
CA VAL A 137 -1.51 -2.17 18.30
C VAL A 137 -1.73 -0.69 18.62
N MET A 138 -1.90 -0.35 19.90
CA MET A 138 -2.05 1.04 20.36
C MET A 138 -3.16 1.83 19.61
N GLY A 139 -4.30 1.19 19.30
CA GLY A 139 -5.44 1.81 18.61
C GLY A 139 -5.31 1.90 17.08
N VAL A 140 -4.25 1.36 16.50
CA VAL A 140 -4.11 1.18 15.04
C VAL A 140 -4.42 -0.26 14.68
N GLY A 141 -5.18 -0.46 13.61
CA GLY A 141 -5.45 -1.77 13.03
C GLY A 141 -4.97 -1.88 11.58
N PHE A 142 -4.98 -3.10 11.06
CA PHE A 142 -4.48 -3.47 9.74
C PHE A 142 -5.57 -4.21 8.95
N TYR A 143 -5.55 -4.02 7.63
CA TYR A 143 -6.39 -4.76 6.71
C TYR A 143 -5.60 -5.17 5.48
N VAL A 144 -5.56 -6.47 5.23
CA VAL A 144 -4.79 -7.09 4.14
C VAL A 144 -5.75 -7.50 3.03
N VAL A 145 -5.42 -7.09 1.81
CA VAL A 145 -6.08 -7.51 0.58
C VAL A 145 -5.13 -8.44 -0.17
N ASP A 146 -5.48 -9.72 -0.22
CA ASP A 146 -4.78 -10.68 -1.08
C ASP A 146 -5.19 -10.49 -2.54
N PHE A 147 -4.20 -10.53 -3.44
CA PHE A 147 -4.43 -10.50 -4.88
C PHE A 147 -4.23 -11.91 -5.46
N PRO A 148 -4.98 -12.25 -6.53
CA PRO A 148 -4.63 -13.44 -7.30
C PRO A 148 -3.22 -13.25 -7.86
N ARG A 149 -2.54 -14.36 -8.11
CA ARG A 149 -1.23 -14.34 -8.76
C ARG A 149 -1.24 -13.51 -10.06
N ASN A 150 -0.22 -12.66 -10.22
CA ASN A 150 -0.10 -11.66 -11.29
C ASN A 150 -1.24 -10.61 -11.25
N GLY A 151 -1.75 -10.33 -10.05
CA GLY A 151 -2.83 -9.38 -9.79
C GLY A 151 -2.31 -7.96 -9.63
N ILE A 152 -1.08 -7.80 -9.16
CA ILE A 152 -0.34 -6.54 -9.15
C ILE A 152 0.68 -6.60 -10.28
N GLN A 153 1.03 -5.46 -10.88
CA GLN A 153 1.97 -5.40 -11.99
C GLN A 153 3.37 -5.03 -11.50
N ASN A 154 4.40 -5.65 -12.07
CA ASN A 154 5.80 -5.50 -11.64
C ASN A 154 6.50 -4.34 -12.39
N GLY A 155 5.78 -3.25 -12.64
CA GLY A 155 6.23 -2.25 -13.60
C GLY A 155 7.22 -1.24 -13.06
N ALA A 156 8.08 -0.80 -13.99
CA ALA A 156 8.90 0.40 -13.86
C ALA A 156 8.34 1.57 -14.70
N PRO A 157 7.45 2.42 -14.16
CA PRO A 157 6.78 2.30 -12.86
C PRO A 157 5.37 1.69 -12.98
N ASP A 158 4.78 1.33 -11.85
CA ASP A 158 3.33 1.15 -11.64
C ASP A 158 2.91 1.87 -10.35
N GLY A 159 1.61 2.02 -10.10
CA GLY A 159 1.15 2.74 -8.91
C GLY A 159 -0.18 2.30 -8.35
N ILE A 160 -0.42 2.69 -7.11
CA ILE A 160 -1.62 2.33 -6.33
C ILE A 160 -2.18 3.58 -5.66
N ALA A 161 -3.49 3.76 -5.75
CA ALA A 161 -4.20 4.86 -5.12
C ALA A 161 -5.23 4.37 -4.11
N LEU A 162 -5.25 4.99 -2.95
CA LEU A 162 -6.27 4.82 -1.92
C LEU A 162 -7.31 5.93 -2.06
N VAL A 163 -8.59 5.56 -2.14
CA VAL A 163 -9.69 6.44 -2.63
C VAL A 163 -10.90 6.43 -1.72
#